data_AF-A0A098EC90-F1
#
_entry.id   AF-A0A098EC90-F1
#
_cell.length_a   1.000
_cell.length_b   1.000
_cell.length_c   1.000
_cell.angle_alpha   90.00
_cell.angle_beta   90.00
_cell.angle_gamma   90.00
#
_symmetry.space_group_name_H-M   'P 1'
#
loop_
_entity.id
_entity.type
_entity.pdbx_description
1 polymer ?
#
loop_
_entity_poly.entity_id
_entity_poly.type
_entity_poly.pdbx_seq_one_letter_code
_entity_poly.pdbx_strand_id
1 'polypeptide(L)'
;MIKLFRYNSLDVEWIREPQDFVAEILVELSNDKEMRDKMRKFVPGKFSFLKLIEEIGIATFKVKLREELSKEWENKGKEIFEAIESSDIKIVFIIDEFPVMIHEMCEKDKNVVKTLLHWMRQVRQNSQNVMFVVGGSIGIDRILSKIDAFHTINDLTKISVGAFDKVTARNFVSELFKSENIEINEEITDKILEISRTYIPYFIQLVVYETVKESQNQKCEISKDFVEKIYEEKVLGVECRTYFEDYYQRLRRYYEPIEEKDAKEILKGLAMNEYIGKKELYNFYLSLNQTSKNPEEEFSLLMGDLENDFYVKFDYENDSYSFYSKVLKDWWKRYYLLTE
;
A
#
# COMPACT_ATOMS: atom_id res chain seq x y z
N MET A 1 2.57 23.20 26.93
CA MET A 1 3.62 22.18 26.79
C MET A 1 3.13 21.21 25.73
N ILE A 2 3.71 21.22 24.52
CA ILE A 2 3.35 20.26 23.47
C ILE A 2 3.77 18.90 24.02
N LYS A 3 2.83 18.03 24.41
CA LYS A 3 3.15 16.64 24.74
C LYS A 3 3.66 16.02 23.44
N LEU A 4 4.98 15.81 23.33
CA LEU A 4 5.56 15.13 22.18
C LEU A 4 4.99 13.71 22.11
N PHE A 5 4.43 13.36 20.95
CA PHE A 5 4.09 11.98 20.64
C PHE A 5 5.38 11.19 20.40
N ARG A 6 5.37 9.93 20.83
CA ARG A 6 6.39 8.94 20.49
C ARG A 6 5.92 8.12 19.30
N TYR A 7 6.78 7.98 18.29
CA TYR A 7 6.44 7.28 17.06
C TYR A 7 7.08 5.90 17.07
N ASN A 8 6.29 4.88 16.75
CA ASN A 8 6.78 3.52 16.53
C ASN A 8 6.27 3.06 15.17
N SER A 9 7.20 2.68 14.28
CA SER A 9 6.88 2.19 12.95
C SER A 9 6.97 0.67 12.93
N LEU A 10 5.95 0.01 12.38
CA LEU A 10 5.85 -1.44 12.27
C LEU A 10 5.61 -1.80 10.81
N ASP A 11 6.52 -2.57 10.23
CA ASP A 11 6.26 -3.31 9.00
C ASP A 11 5.61 -4.65 9.38
N VAL A 12 4.35 -4.82 9.01
CA VAL A 12 3.56 -6.00 9.37
C VAL A 12 3.31 -6.96 8.21
N GLU A 13 3.97 -6.76 7.06
CA GLU A 13 3.71 -7.54 5.83
C GLU A 13 3.89 -9.05 6.06
N TRP A 14 4.83 -9.46 6.93
CA TRP A 14 5.16 -10.86 7.22
C TRP A 14 4.31 -11.49 8.33
N ILE A 15 3.51 -10.71 9.05
CA ILE A 15 2.72 -11.18 10.18
C ILE A 15 1.55 -12.03 9.69
N ARG A 16 1.33 -13.18 10.32
CA ARG A 16 0.29 -14.14 9.90
C ARG A 16 -0.63 -14.58 11.03
N GLU A 17 -0.38 -14.16 12.27
CA GLU A 17 -1.21 -14.49 13.44
C GLU A 17 -1.32 -13.27 14.39
N PRO A 18 -2.45 -13.05 15.08
CA PRO A 18 -2.62 -11.90 15.97
C PRO A 18 -1.58 -11.78 17.08
N GLN A 19 -1.13 -12.91 17.64
CA GLN A 19 -0.08 -12.92 18.66
C GLN A 19 1.24 -12.33 18.15
N ASP A 20 1.58 -12.52 16.88
CA ASP A 20 2.78 -11.93 16.28
C ASP A 20 2.62 -10.40 16.21
N PHE A 21 1.43 -9.89 15.85
CA PHE A 21 1.14 -8.46 15.82
C PHE A 21 1.29 -7.81 17.21
N VAL A 22 0.70 -8.41 18.25
CA VAL A 22 0.84 -7.91 19.63
C VAL A 22 2.30 -8.02 20.10
N ALA A 23 3.01 -9.07 19.70
CA ALA A 23 4.43 -9.23 20.03
C ALA A 23 5.28 -8.09 19.45
N GLU A 24 5.06 -7.73 18.19
CA GLU A 24 5.79 -6.62 17.53
C GLU A 24 5.49 -5.28 18.18
N ILE A 25 4.22 -4.99 18.52
CA ILE A 25 3.86 -3.79 19.30
C ILE A 25 4.65 -3.74 20.61
N LEU A 26 4.70 -4.84 21.34
CA LEU A 26 5.41 -4.88 22.62
C LEU A 26 6.92 -4.70 22.45
N VAL A 27 7.52 -5.28 21.41
CA VAL A 27 8.93 -5.10 21.08
C VAL A 27 9.23 -3.63 20.81
N GLU A 28 8.44 -2.96 19.96
CA GLU A 28 8.67 -1.55 19.66
C GLU A 28 8.51 -0.66 20.89
N LEU A 29 7.45 -0.87 21.66
CA LEU A 29 7.26 -0.15 22.92
C LEU A 29 8.39 -0.39 23.92
N SER A 30 8.97 -1.58 23.90
CA SER A 30 10.07 -1.93 24.79
C SER A 30 11.39 -1.28 24.40
N ASN A 31 11.54 -0.69 23.21
CA ASN A 31 12.74 0.08 22.87
C ASN A 31 12.85 1.36 23.72
N ASP A 32 11.71 1.85 24.22
CA ASP A 32 11.63 3.00 25.11
C ASP A 32 11.76 2.63 26.59
N LYS A 33 12.80 3.15 27.26
CA LYS A 33 13.08 2.85 28.68
C LYS A 33 11.95 3.24 29.63
N GLU A 34 11.35 4.43 29.45
CA GLU A 34 10.28 4.88 30.34
C GLU A 34 9.04 4.00 30.18
N MET A 35 8.76 3.60 28.94
CA MET A 35 7.67 2.69 28.64
C MET A 35 7.92 1.29 29.20
N ARG A 36 9.15 0.75 29.07
CA ARG A 36 9.56 -0.50 29.73
C ARG A 36 9.31 -0.44 31.23
N ASP A 37 9.76 0.64 31.88
CA ASP A 37 9.63 0.80 33.33
C ASP A 37 8.15 0.92 33.77
N LYS A 38 7.32 1.59 32.97
CA LYS A 38 5.87 1.69 33.22
C LYS A 38 5.16 0.35 33.06
N MET A 39 5.40 -0.38 31.97
CA MET A 39 4.81 -1.72 31.79
C MET A 39 5.21 -2.68 32.91
N ARG A 40 6.48 -2.66 33.32
CA ARG A 40 6.98 -3.47 34.45
C ARG A 40 6.26 -3.16 35.76
N LYS A 41 5.89 -1.89 36.00
CA LYS A 41 5.18 -1.44 37.21
C LYS A 41 3.67 -1.69 37.15
N PHE A 42 3.07 -1.63 35.96
CA PHE A 42 1.62 -1.71 35.78
C PHE A 42 1.07 -3.10 36.14
N VAL A 43 1.76 -4.18 35.75
CA VAL A 43 1.42 -5.52 36.23
C VAL A 43 2.67 -6.28 36.71
N PRO A 44 3.00 -6.20 38.01
CA PRO A 44 4.13 -6.93 38.59
C PRO A 44 4.02 -8.43 38.33
N GLY A 45 5.04 -9.02 37.70
CA GLY A 45 5.12 -10.45 37.41
C GLY A 45 4.55 -10.89 36.06
N LYS A 46 3.67 -10.12 35.40
CA LYS A 46 3.17 -10.48 34.05
C LYS A 46 4.11 -10.07 32.93
N PHE A 47 4.81 -8.94 33.07
CA PHE A 47 5.80 -8.46 32.10
C PHE A 47 7.24 -8.73 32.52
N SER A 48 7.49 -9.72 33.38
CA SER A 48 8.84 -10.06 33.86
C SER A 48 9.78 -10.46 32.72
N PHE A 49 9.23 -10.98 31.62
CA PHE A 49 9.96 -11.32 30.40
C PHE A 49 10.57 -10.08 29.70
N LEU A 50 10.10 -8.85 29.96
CA LEU A 50 10.77 -7.62 29.47
C LEU A 50 12.19 -7.42 30.04
N LYS A 51 12.60 -8.15 31.09
CA LYS A 51 14.01 -8.20 31.53
C LYS A 51 14.89 -8.95 30.54
N LEU A 52 14.32 -9.93 29.85
CA LEU A 52 15.02 -10.78 28.90
C LEU A 52 15.48 -10.00 27.66
N ILE A 53 14.81 -8.90 27.29
CA ILE A 53 15.29 -8.05 26.17
C ILE A 53 16.71 -7.55 26.43
N GLU A 54 16.98 -7.14 27.66
CA GLU A 54 18.28 -6.61 28.07
C GLU A 54 19.33 -7.73 28.26
N GLU A 55 18.91 -8.99 28.42
CA GLU A 55 19.78 -10.13 28.77
C GLU A 55 20.06 -11.12 27.62
N ILE A 56 19.09 -11.39 26.74
CA ILE A 56 19.15 -12.47 25.72
C ILE A 56 18.93 -11.99 24.27
N GLY A 57 18.76 -10.68 24.05
CA GLY A 57 18.58 -10.09 22.73
C GLY A 57 17.15 -10.22 22.16
N ILE A 58 16.85 -9.36 21.18
CA ILE A 58 15.49 -9.16 20.63
C ILE A 58 14.93 -10.43 19.95
N ALA A 59 15.77 -11.19 19.24
CA ALA A 59 15.32 -12.37 18.51
C ALA A 59 14.80 -13.48 19.46
N THR A 60 15.56 -13.81 20.51
CA THR A 60 15.14 -14.82 21.49
C THR A 60 13.96 -14.36 22.35
N PHE A 61 13.88 -13.05 22.60
CA PHE A 61 12.73 -12.44 23.25
C PHE A 61 11.43 -12.61 22.43
N LYS A 62 11.47 -12.33 21.12
CA LYS A 62 10.32 -12.49 20.23
C LYS A 62 9.74 -13.90 20.25
N VAL A 63 10.59 -14.93 20.23
CA VAL A 63 10.15 -16.34 20.28
C VAL A 63 9.39 -16.65 21.56
N LYS A 64 9.96 -16.32 22.73
CA LYS A 64 9.30 -16.56 24.03
C LYS A 64 8.00 -15.77 24.17
N LEU A 65 7.99 -14.53 23.69
CA LEU A 65 6.81 -13.69 23.74
C LEU A 65 5.66 -14.29 22.92
N ARG A 66 5.94 -14.83 21.74
CA ARG A 66 4.93 -15.50 20.91
C ARG A 66 4.37 -16.74 21.59
N GLU A 67 5.22 -17.56 22.22
CA GLU A 67 4.78 -18.72 23.00
C GLU A 67 3.81 -18.31 24.12
N GLU A 68 4.14 -17.24 24.85
CA GLU A 68 3.29 -16.69 25.90
C GLU A 68 1.99 -16.06 25.39
N LEU A 69 2.01 -15.41 24.23
CA LEU A 69 0.84 -14.74 23.64
C LEU A 69 -0.10 -15.72 22.92
N SER A 70 0.38 -16.89 22.50
CA SER A 70 -0.35 -17.86 21.66
C SER A 70 -1.77 -18.19 22.13
N LYS A 71 -2.08 -18.08 23.44
CA LYS A 71 -3.40 -18.36 24.00
C LYS A 71 -4.12 -17.15 24.61
N GLU A 72 -3.42 -16.03 24.80
CA GLU A 72 -3.93 -14.89 25.58
C GLU A 72 -3.58 -13.52 24.97
N TRP A 73 -3.29 -13.48 23.66
CA TRP A 73 -2.86 -12.24 22.99
C TRP A 73 -3.84 -11.08 23.18
N GLU A 74 -5.16 -11.32 23.22
CA GLU A 74 -6.17 -10.29 23.44
C GLU A 74 -6.04 -9.64 24.83
N ASN A 75 -5.97 -10.48 25.87
CA ASN A 75 -5.89 -10.04 27.26
C ASN A 75 -4.54 -9.34 27.52
N LYS A 76 -3.44 -9.94 27.08
CA LYS A 76 -2.11 -9.34 27.20
C LYS A 76 -1.99 -8.05 26.38
N GLY A 77 -2.56 -8.03 25.18
CA GLY A 77 -2.66 -6.84 24.35
C GLY A 77 -3.41 -5.72 25.07
N LYS A 78 -4.57 -6.03 25.68
CA LYS A 78 -5.35 -5.05 26.45
C LYS A 78 -4.53 -4.47 27.61
N GLU A 79 -3.80 -5.31 28.35
CA GLU A 79 -2.94 -4.86 29.46
C GLU A 79 -1.85 -3.88 29.00
N ILE A 80 -1.30 -4.07 27.79
CA ILE A 80 -0.32 -3.15 27.19
C ILE A 80 -0.95 -1.77 26.99
N PHE A 81 -2.13 -1.71 26.38
CA PHE A 81 -2.82 -0.44 26.12
C PHE A 81 -3.30 0.24 27.41
N GLU A 82 -3.80 -0.53 28.38
CA GLU A 82 -4.13 0.01 29.71
C GLU A 82 -2.89 0.62 30.40
N ALA A 83 -1.71 0.01 30.25
CA ALA A 83 -0.47 0.57 30.77
C ALA A 83 -0.12 1.91 30.09
N ILE A 84 -0.32 2.03 28.79
CA ILE A 84 -0.13 3.30 28.05
C ILE A 84 -1.09 4.37 28.56
N GLU A 85 -2.38 4.04 28.67
CA GLU A 85 -3.44 4.96 29.11
C GLU A 85 -3.26 5.40 30.57
N SER A 86 -2.72 4.55 31.43
CA SER A 86 -2.39 4.89 32.82
C SER A 86 -1.21 5.87 32.96
N SER A 87 -0.60 6.27 31.84
CA SER A 87 0.62 7.04 31.79
C SER A 87 0.43 8.39 31.07
N ASP A 88 1.37 9.31 31.27
CA ASP A 88 1.41 10.58 30.52
C ASP A 88 1.99 10.48 29.10
N ILE A 89 2.42 9.28 28.68
CA ILE A 89 3.06 9.05 27.37
C ILE A 89 1.99 8.97 26.30
N LYS A 90 2.19 9.71 25.20
CA LYS A 90 1.38 9.59 23.98
C LYS A 90 2.16 8.86 22.89
N ILE A 91 1.51 7.93 22.21
CA ILE A 91 2.12 7.03 21.23
C ILE A 91 1.34 7.09 19.92
N VAL A 92 2.09 7.16 18.82
CA VAL A 92 1.60 6.95 17.46
C VAL A 92 2.23 5.67 16.94
N PHE A 93 1.39 4.70 16.58
CA PHE A 93 1.81 3.52 15.83
C PHE A 93 1.59 3.78 14.35
N ILE A 94 2.66 3.69 13.56
CA ILE A 94 2.62 3.72 12.10
C ILE A 94 2.74 2.26 11.66
N ILE A 95 1.64 1.69 11.18
CA ILE A 95 1.55 0.29 10.77
C ILE A 95 1.53 0.27 9.24
N ASP A 96 2.62 -0.18 8.65
CA ASP A 96 2.79 -0.30 7.21
C ASP A 96 2.41 -1.70 6.71
N GLU A 97 1.85 -1.76 5.50
CA GLU A 97 1.28 -2.96 4.88
C GLU A 97 0.23 -3.72 5.72
N PHE A 98 -0.55 -2.96 6.50
CA PHE A 98 -1.67 -3.49 7.29
C PHE A 98 -2.69 -4.29 6.44
N PRO A 99 -3.13 -3.82 5.26
CA PRO A 99 -4.03 -4.58 4.40
C PRO A 99 -3.46 -5.94 3.99
N VAL A 100 -2.15 -6.04 3.69
CA VAL A 100 -1.51 -7.31 3.32
C VAL A 100 -1.54 -8.28 4.49
N MET A 101 -1.21 -7.81 5.71
CA MET A 101 -1.33 -8.63 6.93
C MET A 101 -2.75 -9.18 7.09
N ILE A 102 -3.78 -8.32 6.96
CA ILE A 102 -5.18 -8.72 7.11
C ILE A 102 -5.59 -9.72 6.02
N HIS A 103 -5.19 -9.51 4.76
CA HIS A 103 -5.45 -10.44 3.67
C HIS A 103 -4.87 -11.83 3.97
N GLU A 104 -3.59 -11.89 4.33
CA GLU A 104 -2.88 -13.14 4.55
C GLU A 104 -3.41 -13.92 5.77
N MET A 105 -3.85 -13.21 6.82
CA MET A 105 -4.54 -13.84 7.95
C MET A 105 -5.94 -14.35 7.54
N CYS A 106 -6.66 -13.62 6.68
CA CYS A 106 -7.98 -14.00 6.19
C CYS A 106 -7.95 -15.31 5.38
N GLU A 107 -6.88 -15.53 4.60
CA GLU A 107 -6.66 -16.77 3.85
C GLU A 107 -6.56 -18.00 4.77
N LYS A 108 -6.15 -17.81 6.04
CA LYS A 108 -6.09 -18.88 7.04
C LYS A 108 -7.39 -19.01 7.84
N ASP A 109 -7.82 -17.92 8.49
CA ASP A 109 -9.03 -17.92 9.33
C ASP A 109 -9.66 -16.52 9.43
N LYS A 110 -10.79 -16.36 8.74
CA LYS A 110 -11.58 -15.13 8.72
C LYS A 110 -12.10 -14.72 10.11
N ASN A 111 -12.41 -15.67 11.00
CA ASN A 111 -12.95 -15.36 12.33
C ASN A 111 -11.87 -14.79 13.27
N VAL A 112 -10.64 -15.30 13.14
CA VAL A 112 -9.48 -14.75 13.87
C VAL A 112 -9.23 -13.31 13.45
N VAL A 113 -9.32 -13.00 12.15
CA VAL A 113 -9.20 -11.62 11.65
C VAL A 113 -10.30 -10.72 12.18
N LYS A 114 -11.56 -11.15 12.17
CA LYS A 114 -12.65 -10.37 12.77
C LYS A 114 -12.36 -10.04 14.23
N THR A 115 -11.88 -11.02 14.99
CA THR A 115 -11.53 -10.85 16.41
C THR A 115 -10.43 -9.82 16.59
N LEU A 116 -9.35 -9.91 15.80
CA LEU A 116 -8.27 -8.92 15.77
C LEU A 116 -8.78 -7.51 15.45
N LEU A 117 -9.56 -7.35 14.39
CA LEU A 117 -10.07 -6.05 13.97
C LEU A 117 -11.03 -5.44 15.01
N HIS A 118 -11.89 -6.25 15.63
CA HIS A 118 -12.74 -5.83 16.74
C HIS A 118 -11.93 -5.38 17.95
N TRP A 119 -10.90 -6.15 18.33
CA TRP A 119 -9.98 -5.78 19.41
C TRP A 119 -9.24 -4.48 19.09
N MET A 120 -8.71 -4.31 17.89
CA MET A 120 -8.05 -3.06 17.48
C MET A 120 -9.00 -1.86 17.54
N ARG A 121 -10.26 -2.05 17.12
CA ARG A 121 -11.29 -1.01 17.27
C ARG A 121 -11.52 -0.64 18.73
N GLN A 122 -11.63 -1.63 19.62
CA GLN A 122 -11.79 -1.38 21.05
C GLN A 122 -10.59 -0.59 21.60
N VAL A 123 -9.36 -0.92 21.19
CA VAL A 123 -8.17 -0.16 21.58
C VAL A 123 -8.31 1.29 21.13
N ARG A 124 -8.62 1.55 19.85
CA ARG A 124 -8.76 2.91 19.30
C ARG A 124 -9.84 3.73 20.00
N GLN A 125 -10.97 3.12 20.33
CA GLN A 125 -12.10 3.82 20.96
C GLN A 125 -11.90 4.11 22.45
N ASN A 126 -11.12 3.28 23.14
CA ASN A 126 -10.89 3.41 24.58
C ASN A 126 -9.57 4.10 24.94
N SER A 127 -8.75 4.47 23.96
CA SER A 127 -7.42 5.05 24.18
C SER A 127 -7.38 6.52 23.76
N GLN A 128 -6.94 7.41 24.67
CA GLN A 128 -6.68 8.82 24.35
C GLN A 128 -5.20 9.11 24.11
N ASN A 129 -4.33 8.22 24.58
CA ASN A 129 -2.88 8.35 24.45
C ASN A 129 -2.34 7.55 23.26
N VAL A 130 -3.16 6.75 22.58
CA VAL A 130 -2.74 5.96 21.43
C VAL A 130 -3.43 6.41 20.14
N MET A 131 -2.63 6.60 19.10
CA MET A 131 -3.07 6.87 17.74
C MET A 131 -2.49 5.81 16.80
N PHE A 132 -3.29 5.37 15.83
CA PHE A 132 -2.85 4.48 14.77
C PHE A 132 -2.90 5.21 13.44
N VAL A 133 -1.80 5.12 12.69
CA VAL A 133 -1.72 5.44 11.28
C VAL A 133 -1.50 4.12 10.58
N VAL A 134 -2.49 3.63 9.84
CA VAL A 134 -2.40 2.39 9.09
C VAL A 134 -2.28 2.70 7.60
N GLY A 135 -1.32 2.08 6.94
CA GLY A 135 -1.04 2.25 5.51
C GLY A 135 -0.89 0.90 4.82
N GLY A 136 -0.94 0.94 3.49
CA GLY A 136 -0.67 -0.22 2.65
C GLY A 136 -0.95 0.08 1.19
N SER A 137 -0.35 -0.72 0.32
CA SER A 137 -0.40 -0.49 -1.13
C SER A 137 -1.65 -1.04 -1.82
N ILE A 138 -2.50 -1.80 -1.10
CA ILE A 138 -3.77 -2.40 -1.58
C ILE A 138 -4.97 -1.84 -0.81
N GLY A 139 -6.14 -1.78 -1.47
CA GLY A 139 -7.38 -1.37 -0.84
C GLY A 139 -7.85 -2.34 0.26
N ILE A 140 -7.88 -1.89 1.52
CA ILE A 140 -8.39 -2.70 2.64
C ILE A 140 -9.89 -2.99 2.54
N ASP A 141 -10.64 -2.10 1.90
CA ASP A 141 -12.10 -2.14 1.77
C ASP A 141 -12.56 -3.48 1.17
N ARG A 142 -11.87 -3.94 0.12
CA ARG A 142 -12.11 -5.23 -0.54
C ARG A 142 -11.91 -6.43 0.40
N ILE A 143 -10.89 -6.38 1.25
CA ILE A 143 -10.60 -7.48 2.18
C ILE A 143 -11.71 -7.56 3.24
N LEU A 144 -12.16 -6.40 3.72
CA LEU A 144 -13.19 -6.30 4.76
C LEU A 144 -14.59 -6.63 4.24
N SER A 145 -14.89 -6.37 2.97
CA SER A 145 -16.16 -6.75 2.35
C SER A 145 -16.36 -8.27 2.36
N LYS A 146 -15.31 -9.02 2.01
CA LYS A 146 -15.30 -10.50 1.98
C LYS A 146 -15.54 -11.15 3.34
N ILE A 147 -15.35 -10.41 4.42
CA ILE A 147 -15.55 -10.89 5.79
C ILE A 147 -16.65 -10.12 6.54
N ASP A 148 -17.38 -9.20 5.93
CA ASP A 148 -18.38 -8.38 6.65
C ASP A 148 -17.80 -7.73 7.93
N ALA A 149 -16.69 -7.01 7.77
CA ALA A 149 -15.98 -6.36 8.88
C ALA A 149 -15.76 -4.85 8.67
N PHE A 150 -16.44 -4.22 7.72
CA PHE A 150 -16.31 -2.77 7.47
C PHE A 150 -16.54 -1.92 8.70
N HIS A 151 -17.50 -2.29 9.55
CA HIS A 151 -17.75 -1.57 10.79
C HIS A 151 -16.49 -1.50 11.64
N THR A 152 -15.62 -2.50 11.64
CA THR A 152 -14.44 -2.56 12.52
C THR A 152 -13.40 -1.45 12.28
N ILE A 153 -13.44 -0.76 11.14
CA ILE A 153 -12.50 0.34 10.82
C ILE A 153 -13.19 1.67 10.55
N ASN A 154 -14.52 1.74 10.66
CA ASN A 154 -15.27 2.94 10.27
C ASN A 154 -15.02 4.17 11.16
N ASP A 155 -14.27 4.00 12.25
CA ASP A 155 -13.76 5.07 13.12
C ASP A 155 -12.45 5.69 12.60
N LEU A 156 -11.80 5.09 11.60
CA LEU A 156 -10.58 5.62 10.99
C LEU A 156 -10.90 6.73 9.98
N THR A 157 -10.01 7.72 9.91
CA THR A 157 -10.04 8.75 8.86
C THR A 157 -9.22 8.29 7.66
N LYS A 158 -9.85 8.19 6.49
CA LYS A 158 -9.17 7.84 5.23
C LYS A 158 -8.39 9.07 4.72
N ILE A 159 -7.08 8.90 4.53
CA ILE A 159 -6.20 9.89 3.89
C ILE A 159 -5.70 9.26 2.60
N SER A 160 -6.04 9.86 1.46
CA SER A 160 -5.54 9.41 0.15
C SER A 160 -4.25 10.15 -0.18
N VAL A 161 -3.21 9.39 -0.53
CA VAL A 161 -1.95 9.92 -1.05
C VAL A 161 -1.92 9.67 -2.56
N GLY A 162 -2.22 10.71 -3.33
CA GLY A 162 -2.27 10.64 -4.78
C GLY A 162 -0.98 11.08 -5.46
N ALA A 163 -1.03 11.16 -6.78
CA ALA A 163 0.00 11.79 -7.60
C ALA A 163 0.23 13.26 -7.19
N PHE A 164 1.42 13.77 -7.49
CA PHE A 164 1.73 15.18 -7.30
C PHE A 164 0.84 16.09 -8.16
N ASP A 165 0.65 17.32 -7.73
CA ASP A 165 0.22 18.38 -8.64
C ASP A 165 1.36 18.74 -9.62
N LYS A 166 1.02 19.45 -10.70
CA LYS A 166 1.99 19.79 -11.76
C LYS A 166 3.20 20.58 -11.24
N VAL A 167 3.00 21.50 -10.29
CA VAL A 167 4.07 22.35 -9.75
C VAL A 167 5.02 21.51 -8.92
N THR A 168 4.48 20.70 -8.02
CA THR A 168 5.27 19.78 -7.20
C THR A 168 6.03 18.76 -8.07
N ALA A 169 5.40 18.24 -9.12
CA ALA A 169 6.03 17.31 -10.05
C ALA A 169 7.21 17.94 -10.82
N ARG A 170 7.08 19.19 -11.29
CA ARG A 170 8.19 19.93 -11.92
C ARG A 170 9.37 20.10 -10.96
N ASN A 171 9.09 20.54 -9.75
CA ASN A 171 10.11 20.74 -8.72
C ASN A 171 10.82 19.41 -8.42
N PHE A 172 10.04 18.33 -8.30
CA PHE A 172 10.59 17.00 -8.07
C PHE A 172 11.52 16.53 -9.19
N VAL A 173 11.15 16.70 -10.47
CA VAL A 173 12.04 16.41 -11.61
C VAL A 173 13.34 17.22 -11.52
N SER A 174 13.22 18.53 -11.24
CA SER A 174 14.39 19.40 -11.11
C SER A 174 15.34 18.94 -10.01
N GLU A 175 14.81 18.56 -8.83
CA GLU A 175 15.62 18.09 -7.71
C GLU A 175 16.28 16.72 -7.99
N LEU A 176 15.63 15.82 -8.75
CA LEU A 176 16.22 14.54 -9.14
C LEU A 176 17.44 14.73 -10.08
N PHE A 177 17.38 15.64 -11.04
CA PHE A 177 18.54 15.92 -11.90
C PHE A 177 19.65 16.65 -11.15
N LYS A 178 19.29 17.59 -10.27
CA LYS A 178 20.27 18.28 -9.40
C LYS A 178 21.01 17.32 -8.48
N SER A 179 20.35 16.30 -7.93
CA SER A 179 21.03 15.30 -7.09
C SER A 179 22.09 14.51 -7.84
N GLU A 180 21.98 14.43 -9.18
CA GLU A 180 22.96 13.81 -10.08
C GLU A 180 23.97 14.82 -10.65
N ASN A 181 23.94 16.08 -10.20
CA ASN A 181 24.73 17.20 -10.73
C ASN A 181 24.55 17.44 -12.24
N ILE A 182 23.34 17.19 -12.75
CA ILE A 182 22.97 17.42 -14.15
C ILE A 182 22.03 18.62 -14.22
N GLU A 183 22.38 19.59 -15.06
CA GLU A 183 21.46 20.68 -15.41
C GLU A 183 20.63 20.29 -16.62
N ILE A 184 19.32 20.49 -16.53
CA ILE A 184 18.38 20.27 -17.63
C ILE A 184 17.56 21.53 -17.89
N ASN A 185 17.06 21.68 -19.11
CA ASN A 185 16.15 22.76 -19.46
C ASN A 185 14.67 22.37 -19.18
N GLU A 186 13.79 23.36 -19.24
CA GLU A 186 12.34 23.17 -19.04
C GLU A 186 11.72 22.19 -20.04
N GLU A 187 12.30 22.12 -21.25
CA GLU A 187 11.88 21.24 -22.32
C GLU A 187 11.99 19.76 -21.95
N ILE A 188 13.08 19.35 -21.29
CA ILE A 188 13.27 17.98 -20.78
C ILE A 188 12.27 17.69 -19.65
N THR A 189 12.07 18.66 -18.76
CA THR A 189 11.10 18.54 -17.66
C THR A 189 9.68 18.33 -18.20
N ASP A 190 9.28 19.12 -19.19
CA ASP A 190 7.98 19.00 -19.86
C ASP A 190 7.79 17.61 -20.47
N LYS A 191 8.82 17.08 -21.12
CA LYS A 191 8.76 15.75 -21.75
C LYS A 191 8.59 14.62 -20.74
N ILE A 192 9.29 14.67 -19.61
CA ILE A 192 9.13 13.67 -18.53
C ILE A 192 7.72 13.71 -17.95
N LEU A 193 7.17 14.91 -17.74
CA LEU A 193 5.80 15.07 -17.24
C LEU A 193 4.75 14.64 -18.27
N GLU A 194 5.00 14.87 -19.56
CA GLU A 194 4.15 14.38 -20.66
C GLU A 194 4.13 12.83 -20.70
N ILE A 195 5.29 12.19 -20.54
CA ILE A 195 5.41 10.73 -20.46
C ILE A 195 4.64 10.17 -19.26
N SER A 196 4.80 10.80 -18.09
CA SER A 196 4.14 10.36 -16.86
C SER A 196 2.62 10.52 -16.94
N ARG A 197 2.12 11.65 -17.51
CA ARG A 197 0.75 12.20 -17.49
C ARG A 197 0.13 12.33 -16.10
N THR A 198 0.10 11.23 -15.36
CA THR A 198 -0.23 11.15 -13.94
C THR A 198 1.09 11.23 -13.18
N TYR A 199 1.28 12.29 -12.39
CA TYR A 199 2.57 12.63 -11.78
C TYR A 199 2.88 11.76 -10.55
N ILE A 200 2.91 10.45 -10.75
CA ILE A 200 3.24 9.46 -9.73
C ILE A 200 4.75 9.55 -9.48
N PRO A 201 5.19 9.84 -8.25
CA PRO A 201 6.61 10.11 -7.95
C PRO A 201 7.52 8.97 -8.42
N TYR A 202 7.12 7.72 -8.18
CA TYR A 202 7.88 6.54 -8.57
C TYR A 202 8.11 6.43 -10.09
N PHE A 203 7.10 6.68 -10.92
CA PHE A 203 7.28 6.62 -12.38
C PHE A 203 8.14 7.77 -12.92
N ILE A 204 8.02 8.95 -12.33
CA ILE A 204 8.91 10.08 -12.64
C ILE A 204 10.37 9.71 -12.31
N GLN A 205 10.61 9.16 -11.11
CA GLN A 205 11.93 8.71 -10.69
C GLN A 205 12.51 7.66 -11.62
N LEU A 206 11.71 6.67 -12.03
CA LEU A 206 12.15 5.62 -12.94
C LEU A 206 12.58 6.16 -14.31
N VAL A 207 11.80 7.08 -14.89
CA VAL A 207 12.16 7.73 -16.16
C VAL A 207 13.44 8.55 -16.01
N VAL A 208 13.58 9.34 -14.96
CA VAL A 208 14.80 10.12 -14.69
C VAL A 208 16.01 9.20 -14.50
N TYR A 209 15.87 8.17 -13.66
CA TYR A 209 16.93 7.22 -13.34
C TYR A 209 17.48 6.54 -14.58
N GLU A 210 16.62 5.95 -15.42
CA GLU A 210 17.07 5.29 -16.66
C GLU A 210 17.63 6.30 -17.67
N THR A 211 17.09 7.52 -17.72
CA THR A 211 17.63 8.59 -18.60
C THR A 211 19.04 8.99 -18.20
N VAL A 212 19.27 9.25 -16.90
CA VAL A 212 20.58 9.64 -16.38
C VAL A 212 21.59 8.50 -16.56
N LYS A 213 21.21 7.28 -16.19
CA LYS A 213 22.05 6.08 -16.34
C LYS A 213 22.51 5.89 -17.79
N GLU A 214 21.60 6.00 -18.76
CA GLU A 214 21.93 5.82 -20.17
C GLU A 214 22.75 6.97 -20.74
N SER A 215 22.48 8.22 -20.35
CA SER A 215 23.28 9.39 -20.74
C SER A 215 24.72 9.24 -20.26
N GLN A 216 24.94 8.80 -19.02
CA GLN A 216 26.28 8.56 -18.46
C GLN A 216 27.01 7.40 -19.18
N ASN A 217 26.30 6.31 -19.49
CA ASN A 217 26.86 5.17 -20.21
C ASN A 217 27.30 5.53 -21.63
N GLN A 218 26.47 6.31 -22.35
CA GLN A 218 26.72 6.71 -23.74
C GLN A 218 27.58 7.98 -23.85
N LYS A 219 27.79 8.68 -22.73
CA LYS A 219 28.47 9.98 -22.64
C LYS A 219 27.85 11.00 -23.60
N CYS A 220 26.53 11.09 -23.60
CA CYS A 220 25.76 12.01 -24.44
C CYS A 220 24.92 12.98 -23.60
N GLU A 221 24.59 14.13 -24.20
CA GLU A 221 23.68 15.10 -23.58
C GLU A 221 22.23 14.59 -23.59
N ILE A 222 21.48 14.96 -22.56
CA ILE A 222 20.06 14.62 -22.45
C ILE A 222 19.26 15.61 -23.30
N SER A 223 18.48 15.07 -24.23
CA SER A 223 17.50 15.82 -25.03
C SER A 223 16.10 15.23 -24.86
N LYS A 224 15.07 15.95 -25.30
CA LYS A 224 13.68 15.43 -25.32
C LYS A 224 13.56 14.10 -26.06
N ASP A 225 14.17 13.99 -27.23
CA ASP A 225 14.14 12.78 -28.05
C ASP A 225 14.89 11.64 -27.37
N PHE A 226 15.97 11.96 -26.64
CA PHE A 226 16.67 10.97 -25.84
C PHE A 226 15.79 10.45 -24.70
N VAL A 227 15.10 11.32 -23.97
CA VAL A 227 14.16 10.89 -22.91
C VAL A 227 13.06 9.99 -23.47
N GLU A 228 12.44 10.37 -24.60
CA GLU A 228 11.41 9.54 -25.25
C GLU A 228 11.96 8.17 -25.63
N LYS A 229 13.14 8.14 -26.25
CA LYS A 229 13.81 6.89 -26.63
C LYS A 229 14.08 6.01 -25.41
N ILE A 230 14.60 6.57 -24.32
CA ILE A 230 14.86 5.80 -23.09
C ILE A 230 13.55 5.29 -22.49
N TYR A 231 12.49 6.08 -22.51
CA TYR A 231 11.18 5.63 -22.06
C TYR A 231 10.70 4.40 -22.85
N GLU A 232 10.72 4.47 -24.18
CA GLU A 232 10.24 3.39 -25.05
C GLU A 232 11.14 2.14 -25.04
N GLU A 233 12.45 2.33 -25.14
CA GLU A 233 13.40 1.22 -25.29
C GLU A 233 13.78 0.59 -23.95
N LYS A 234 13.91 1.40 -22.89
CA LYS A 234 14.44 0.99 -21.57
C LYS A 234 13.39 0.90 -20.49
N VAL A 235 12.65 1.97 -20.20
CA VAL A 235 11.65 1.98 -19.11
C VAL A 235 10.52 1.00 -19.40
N LEU A 236 9.98 1.01 -20.62
CA LEU A 236 9.05 -0.02 -21.07
C LEU A 236 9.77 -1.32 -21.44
N GLY A 237 11.11 -1.32 -21.47
CA GLY A 237 11.99 -2.40 -21.90
C GLY A 237 11.98 -3.64 -21.00
N VAL A 238 12.51 -4.75 -21.54
CA VAL A 238 12.63 -6.02 -20.80
C VAL A 238 13.45 -5.85 -19.53
N GLU A 239 14.47 -4.99 -19.56
CA GLU A 239 15.32 -4.65 -18.42
C GLU A 239 14.52 -4.06 -17.25
N CYS A 240 13.49 -3.27 -17.54
CA CYS A 240 12.66 -2.59 -16.54
C CYS A 240 11.32 -3.30 -16.29
N ARG A 241 11.07 -4.45 -16.93
CA ARG A 241 9.79 -5.15 -16.84
C ARG A 241 9.39 -5.45 -15.39
N THR A 242 10.36 -5.85 -14.56
CA THR A 242 10.13 -6.22 -13.17
C THR A 242 9.63 -5.06 -12.31
N TYR A 243 9.89 -3.81 -12.69
CA TYR A 243 9.38 -2.63 -11.96
C TYR A 243 7.85 -2.48 -12.05
N PHE A 244 7.21 -3.19 -12.99
CA PHE A 244 5.77 -3.13 -13.24
C PHE A 244 5.08 -4.49 -13.06
N GLU A 245 5.83 -5.59 -13.09
CA GLU A 245 5.28 -6.95 -13.01
C GLU A 245 4.43 -7.15 -11.74
N ASP A 246 4.79 -6.52 -10.62
CA ASP A 246 3.99 -6.57 -9.40
C ASP A 246 2.57 -6.04 -9.59
N TYR A 247 2.35 -5.00 -10.42
CA TYR A 247 0.99 -4.55 -10.74
C TYR A 247 0.19 -5.64 -11.46
N TYR A 248 0.82 -6.45 -12.31
CA TYR A 248 0.12 -7.56 -12.97
C TYR A 248 -0.11 -8.74 -12.02
N GLN A 249 0.88 -9.08 -11.19
CA GLN A 249 0.83 -10.23 -10.27
C GLN A 249 -0.09 -9.98 -9.08
N ARG A 250 -0.23 -8.73 -8.62
CA ARG A 250 -1.14 -8.37 -7.52
C ARG A 250 -2.60 -8.64 -7.85
N LEU A 251 -3.02 -8.49 -9.12
CA LEU A 251 -4.35 -8.91 -9.54
C LEU A 251 -4.57 -10.40 -9.23
N ARG A 252 -3.60 -11.26 -9.56
CA ARG A 252 -3.67 -12.69 -9.23
C ARG A 252 -3.65 -12.98 -7.74
N ARG A 253 -2.91 -12.18 -6.96
CA ARG A 253 -2.76 -12.39 -5.52
C ARG A 253 -4.03 -12.02 -4.75
N TYR A 254 -4.68 -10.93 -5.13
CA TYR A 254 -5.77 -10.33 -4.34
C TYR A 254 -7.16 -10.48 -4.99
N TYR A 255 -7.23 -10.85 -6.26
CA TYR A 255 -8.48 -11.05 -7.00
C TYR A 255 -8.89 -12.52 -7.07
N GLU A 256 -10.19 -12.80 -6.94
CA GLU A 256 -10.67 -14.16 -7.17
C GLU A 256 -10.42 -14.57 -8.62
N PRO A 257 -10.26 -15.87 -8.97
CA PRO A 257 -9.83 -16.27 -10.30
C PRO A 257 -10.68 -15.73 -11.46
N ILE A 258 -12.00 -15.58 -11.28
CA ILE A 258 -12.90 -14.99 -12.29
C ILE A 258 -12.73 -13.47 -12.35
N GLU A 259 -12.68 -12.81 -11.19
CA GLU A 259 -12.46 -11.37 -11.10
C GLU A 259 -11.09 -10.97 -11.66
N GLU A 260 -10.03 -11.75 -11.41
CA GLU A 260 -8.69 -11.54 -11.95
C GLU A 260 -8.74 -11.55 -13.48
N LYS A 261 -9.42 -12.54 -14.06
CA LYS A 261 -9.58 -12.67 -15.51
C LYS A 261 -10.33 -11.45 -16.07
N ASP A 262 -11.47 -11.11 -15.48
CA ASP A 262 -12.31 -10.00 -15.94
C ASP A 262 -11.57 -8.65 -15.79
N ALA A 263 -10.88 -8.43 -14.67
CA ALA A 263 -10.00 -7.27 -14.45
C ALA A 263 -8.95 -7.15 -15.54
N LYS A 264 -8.23 -8.24 -15.85
CA LYS A 264 -7.17 -8.24 -16.85
C LYS A 264 -7.71 -7.92 -18.25
N GLU A 265 -8.86 -8.46 -18.63
CA GLU A 265 -9.48 -8.15 -19.93
C GLU A 265 -9.98 -6.70 -20.00
N ILE A 266 -10.58 -6.17 -18.92
CA ILE A 266 -10.95 -4.75 -18.82
C ILE A 266 -9.73 -3.84 -18.97
N LEU A 267 -8.64 -4.14 -18.26
CA LEU A 267 -7.41 -3.36 -18.31
C LEU A 267 -6.74 -3.42 -19.68
N LYS A 268 -6.80 -4.56 -20.37
CA LYS A 268 -6.37 -4.65 -21.78
C LYS A 268 -7.20 -3.76 -22.69
N GLY A 269 -8.53 -3.79 -22.55
CA GLY A 269 -9.44 -2.92 -23.31
C GLY A 269 -9.14 -1.43 -23.08
N LEU A 270 -8.99 -1.03 -21.82
CA LEU A 270 -8.61 0.34 -21.43
C LEU A 270 -7.18 0.70 -21.87
N ALA A 271 -6.28 -0.27 -21.95
CA ALA A 271 -4.94 -0.02 -22.48
C ALA A 271 -5.00 0.35 -23.97
N MET A 272 -5.89 -0.26 -24.75
CA MET A 272 -6.05 0.05 -26.18
C MET A 272 -6.69 1.42 -26.47
N ASN A 273 -7.45 1.98 -25.53
CA ASN A 273 -8.26 3.18 -25.74
C ASN A 273 -7.82 4.34 -24.83
N GLU A 274 -8.09 5.59 -25.19
CA GLU A 274 -7.84 6.71 -24.24
C GLU A 274 -8.83 6.69 -23.08
N TYR A 275 -10.10 6.38 -23.36
CA TYR A 275 -11.16 6.17 -22.40
C TYR A 275 -12.21 5.21 -23.00
N ILE A 276 -13.04 4.60 -22.15
CA ILE A 276 -14.20 3.79 -22.54
C ILE A 276 -15.41 4.22 -21.70
N GLY A 277 -16.56 4.45 -22.33
CA GLY A 277 -17.78 4.84 -21.60
C GLY A 277 -18.22 3.75 -20.61
N LYS A 278 -18.76 4.11 -19.44
CA LYS A 278 -19.17 3.17 -18.39
C LYS A 278 -20.12 2.09 -18.91
N LYS A 279 -21.13 2.50 -19.70
CA LYS A 279 -22.10 1.57 -20.29
C LYS A 279 -21.47 0.63 -21.32
N GLU A 280 -20.53 1.13 -22.11
CA GLU A 280 -19.78 0.34 -23.08
C GLU A 280 -18.91 -0.70 -22.38
N LEU A 281 -18.16 -0.27 -21.35
CA LEU A 281 -17.31 -1.14 -20.57
C LEU A 281 -18.12 -2.20 -19.79
N TYR A 282 -19.31 -1.84 -19.29
CA TYR A 282 -20.23 -2.78 -18.67
C TYR A 282 -20.74 -3.83 -19.68
N ASN A 283 -21.09 -3.43 -20.90
CA ASN A 283 -21.48 -4.39 -21.96
C ASN A 283 -20.32 -5.32 -22.33
N PHE A 284 -19.09 -4.79 -22.36
CA PHE A 284 -17.90 -5.61 -22.54
C PHE A 284 -17.73 -6.61 -21.38
N TYR A 285 -17.86 -6.18 -20.13
CA TYR A 285 -17.85 -7.06 -18.95
C TYR A 285 -18.90 -8.19 -19.05
N LEU A 286 -20.14 -7.87 -19.43
CA LEU A 286 -21.19 -8.88 -19.63
C LEU A 286 -20.83 -9.94 -20.69
N SER A 287 -20.04 -9.56 -21.70
CA SER A 287 -19.58 -10.50 -22.73
C SER A 287 -18.54 -11.50 -22.21
N LEU A 288 -17.77 -11.11 -21.18
CA LEU A 288 -16.73 -11.94 -20.55
C LEU A 288 -17.32 -12.97 -19.56
N ASN A 289 -18.39 -12.58 -18.85
CA ASN A 289 -18.93 -13.32 -17.72
C ASN A 289 -20.46 -13.49 -17.81
N GLN A 290 -20.89 -14.49 -18.57
CA GLN A 290 -22.32 -14.76 -18.85
C GLN A 290 -23.05 -15.53 -17.74
N THR A 291 -22.35 -15.92 -16.67
CA THR A 291 -22.88 -16.80 -15.62
C THR A 291 -23.27 -16.11 -14.33
N SER A 292 -23.01 -14.80 -14.22
CA SER A 292 -23.29 -14.02 -13.02
C SER A 292 -24.80 -13.92 -12.71
N LYS A 293 -25.13 -14.00 -11.42
CA LYS A 293 -26.50 -13.76 -10.91
C LYS A 293 -26.76 -12.28 -10.61
N ASN A 294 -25.71 -11.48 -10.39
CA ASN A 294 -25.83 -10.05 -10.13
C ASN A 294 -24.69 -9.25 -10.81
N PRO A 295 -24.64 -9.23 -12.14
CA PRO A 295 -23.50 -8.68 -12.88
C PRO A 295 -23.29 -7.17 -12.67
N GLU A 296 -24.35 -6.42 -12.37
CA GLU A 296 -24.26 -4.96 -12.15
C GLU A 296 -23.52 -4.63 -10.85
N GLU A 297 -23.85 -5.34 -9.76
CA GLU A 297 -23.17 -5.18 -8.47
C GLU A 297 -21.71 -5.65 -8.57
N GLU A 298 -21.47 -6.82 -9.17
CA GLU A 298 -20.12 -7.35 -9.37
C GLU A 298 -19.24 -6.43 -10.22
N PHE A 299 -19.77 -5.88 -11.31
CA PHE A 299 -19.06 -4.88 -12.12
C PHE A 299 -18.74 -3.62 -11.32
N SER A 300 -19.71 -3.11 -10.55
CA SER A 300 -19.54 -1.90 -9.75
C SER A 300 -18.46 -2.09 -8.66
N LEU A 301 -18.44 -3.25 -8.01
CA LEU A 301 -17.42 -3.62 -7.03
C LEU A 301 -16.04 -3.76 -7.69
N LEU A 302 -15.97 -4.48 -8.81
CA LEU A 302 -14.72 -4.67 -9.55
C LEU A 302 -14.10 -3.34 -10.00
N MET A 303 -14.90 -2.44 -10.57
CA MET A 303 -14.41 -1.13 -10.99
C MET A 303 -13.99 -0.24 -9.81
N GLY A 304 -14.72 -0.31 -8.69
CA GLY A 304 -14.34 0.37 -7.45
C GLY A 304 -13.01 -0.15 -6.88
N ASP A 305 -12.79 -1.47 -6.92
CA ASP A 305 -11.52 -2.07 -6.49
C ASP A 305 -10.35 -1.67 -7.41
N LEU A 306 -10.56 -1.71 -8.73
CA LEU A 306 -9.55 -1.28 -9.70
C LEU A 306 -9.20 0.21 -9.57
N GLU A 307 -10.17 1.06 -9.22
CA GLU A 307 -9.93 2.48 -8.96
C GLU A 307 -9.18 2.70 -7.63
N ASN A 308 -9.58 1.98 -6.57
CA ASN A 308 -8.89 2.01 -5.28
C ASN A 308 -7.43 1.52 -5.37
N ASP A 309 -7.16 0.52 -6.21
CA ASP A 309 -5.82 -0.03 -6.45
C ASP A 309 -5.03 0.75 -7.54
N PHE A 310 -5.52 1.93 -7.95
CA PHE A 310 -4.85 2.84 -8.90
C PHE A 310 -4.61 2.28 -10.30
N TYR A 311 -5.44 1.34 -10.77
CA TYR A 311 -5.40 0.87 -12.15
C TYR A 311 -6.22 1.75 -13.09
N VAL A 312 -7.40 2.19 -12.64
CA VAL A 312 -8.34 2.97 -13.44
C VAL A 312 -8.73 4.26 -12.75
N LYS A 313 -9.28 5.20 -13.53
CA LYS A 313 -9.89 6.43 -13.04
C LYS A 313 -11.25 6.60 -13.68
N PHE A 314 -12.24 6.94 -12.86
CA PHE A 314 -13.56 7.34 -13.35
C PHE A 314 -13.61 8.85 -13.63
N ASP A 315 -14.17 9.21 -14.78
CA ASP A 315 -14.50 10.58 -15.17
C ASP A 315 -16.02 10.78 -15.06
N TYR A 316 -16.43 11.56 -14.05
CA TYR A 316 -17.84 11.86 -13.79
C TYR A 316 -18.48 12.75 -14.86
N GLU A 317 -17.71 13.57 -15.57
CA GLU A 317 -18.26 14.47 -16.59
C GLU A 317 -18.63 13.70 -17.86
N ASN A 318 -17.79 12.73 -18.23
CA ASN A 318 -17.95 11.94 -19.44
C ASN A 318 -18.55 10.54 -19.20
N ASP A 319 -18.85 10.18 -17.95
CA ASP A 319 -19.31 8.84 -17.53
C ASP A 319 -18.43 7.74 -18.14
N SER A 320 -17.11 7.87 -17.98
CA SER A 320 -16.13 7.03 -18.66
C SER A 320 -14.98 6.61 -17.74
N TYR A 321 -14.31 5.52 -18.10
CA TYR A 321 -13.11 5.04 -17.43
C TYR A 321 -11.89 5.20 -18.32
N SER A 322 -10.76 5.49 -17.69
CA SER A 322 -9.44 5.51 -18.32
C SER A 322 -8.42 4.77 -17.46
N PHE A 323 -7.31 4.37 -18.05
CA PHE A 323 -6.18 3.84 -17.30
C PHE A 323 -5.59 4.95 -16.42
N TYR A 324 -5.38 4.69 -15.13
CA TYR A 324 -4.97 5.72 -14.16
C TYR A 324 -3.59 6.32 -14.47
N SER A 325 -2.65 5.49 -14.96
CA SER A 325 -1.28 5.90 -15.30
C SER A 325 -0.97 5.58 -16.76
N LYS A 326 -0.46 6.56 -17.50
CA LYS A 326 0.04 6.36 -18.88
C LYS A 326 1.18 5.35 -18.92
N VAL A 327 2.09 5.40 -17.94
CA VAL A 327 3.24 4.50 -17.89
C VAL A 327 2.78 3.05 -17.74
N LEU A 328 1.83 2.79 -16.84
CA LEU A 328 1.24 1.45 -16.69
C LEU A 328 0.47 1.04 -17.95
N LYS A 329 -0.32 1.96 -18.53
CA LYS A 329 -1.05 1.73 -19.77
C LYS A 329 -0.12 1.25 -20.89
N ASP A 330 0.98 1.96 -21.13
CA ASP A 330 1.93 1.64 -22.20
C ASP A 330 2.70 0.35 -21.92
N TRP A 331 3.01 0.07 -20.65
CA TRP A 331 3.59 -1.21 -20.26
C TRP A 331 2.64 -2.38 -20.54
N TRP A 332 1.35 -2.22 -20.21
CA TRP A 332 0.31 -3.21 -20.55
C TRP A 332 0.20 -3.40 -22.06
N LYS A 333 0.24 -2.31 -22.84
CA LYS A 333 0.24 -2.36 -24.30
C LYS A 333 1.39 -3.20 -24.85
N ARG A 334 2.59 -3.03 -24.30
CA ARG A 334 3.79 -3.72 -24.78
C ARG A 334 3.78 -5.22 -24.48
N TYR A 335 3.32 -5.62 -23.29
CA TYR A 335 3.54 -6.99 -22.80
C TYR A 335 2.31 -7.90 -22.82
N TYR A 336 1.10 -7.33 -22.82
CA TYR A 336 -0.14 -8.11 -22.65
C TYR A 336 -1.17 -7.87 -23.74
N LEU A 337 -0.89 -6.97 -24.69
CA LEU A 337 -1.66 -6.86 -25.92
C LEU A 337 -0.90 -7.52 -27.05
N LEU A 338 -1.58 -8.40 -27.77
CA LEU A 338 -1.12 -8.81 -29.10
C LEU A 338 -1.66 -7.76 -30.06
N THR A 339 -0.77 -6.94 -30.61
CA THR A 339 -1.11 -6.15 -31.80
C THR A 339 -1.24 -7.12 -32.97
N GLU A 340 -2.41 -7.16 -33.62
CA GLU A 340 -2.59 -7.81 -34.91
C GLU A 340 -1.73 -7.18 -36.01
#